data_AF-A0A859FGM7-F1
#
_entry.id   AF-A0A859FGM7-F1
#
_cell.length_a   1.000
_cell.length_b   1.000
_cell.length_c   1.000
_cell.angle_alpha   90.00
_cell.angle_beta   90.00
_cell.angle_gamma   90.00
#
_symmetry.space_group_name_H-M   'P 1'
#
loop_
_entity.id
_entity.type
_entity.pdbx_description
1 polymer ?
#
loop_
_entity_poly.entity_id
_entity_poly.type
_entity_poly.pdbx_seq_one_letter_code
_entity_poly.pdbx_strand_id
1 'polypeptide(L)'
;MKIHASYLWILLLLIMTACSNDSSDGVSQQEEDMASLIATNDRLTESLERELKEKEALLIEMKEVEEENQLLKDNILTYKQQAIELEASFESEMAQKARLDRQTLSFLKAMHEEDHLALETLTQDHFEIDREKNILTFEESEGLTQSFHFLQMHPTYMVQQRLATLEEGEYTVEYEFYLTDEDSFDLTSTVEIKLAQSDEDTWAVSSVRYTR
;
A
#
# COMPACT_ATOMS: atom_id res chain seq x y z
N MET A 1 23.87 -71.73 -86.03
CA MET A 1 22.41 -71.57 -86.21
C MET A 1 21.65 -72.28 -85.08
N LYS A 2 21.49 -71.65 -83.92
CA LYS A 2 20.59 -72.09 -82.83
C LYS A 2 20.11 -70.87 -82.02
N ILE A 3 19.66 -69.83 -82.71
CA ILE A 3 19.11 -68.59 -82.11
C ILE A 3 17.56 -68.62 -82.08
N HIS A 4 16.93 -69.63 -82.69
CA HIS A 4 15.46 -69.70 -82.78
C HIS A 4 14.74 -70.26 -81.54
N ALA A 5 15.46 -70.72 -80.51
CA ALA A 5 14.82 -71.25 -79.29
C ALA A 5 14.50 -70.16 -78.25
N SER A 6 15.23 -69.04 -78.22
CA SER A 6 15.06 -67.99 -77.20
C SER A 6 13.97 -66.97 -77.52
N TYR A 7 13.66 -66.76 -78.80
CA TYR A 7 12.57 -65.85 -79.22
C TYR A 7 11.17 -66.45 -79.02
N LEU A 8 11.06 -67.78 -78.98
CA LEU A 8 9.79 -68.47 -78.73
C LEU A 8 9.30 -68.25 -77.28
N TRP A 9 10.23 -68.18 -76.32
CA TRP A 9 9.90 -67.95 -74.90
C TRP A 9 9.51 -66.50 -74.61
N ILE A 10 10.11 -65.53 -75.31
CA ILE A 10 9.76 -64.10 -75.18
C ILE A 10 8.38 -63.83 -75.80
N LEU A 11 8.03 -64.51 -76.89
CA LEU A 11 6.69 -64.41 -77.49
C LEU A 11 5.61 -65.05 -76.60
N LEU A 12 5.93 -66.15 -75.89
CA LEU A 12 5.01 -66.82 -74.97
C LEU A 12 4.75 -65.97 -73.70
N LEU A 13 5.75 -65.22 -73.23
CA LEU A 13 5.61 -64.28 -72.10
C LEU A 13 4.75 -63.06 -72.46
N LEU A 14 4.82 -62.57 -73.70
CA LEU A 14 4.00 -61.44 -74.18
C LEU A 14 2.51 -61.79 -74.35
N ILE A 15 2.18 -63.06 -74.58
CA ILE A 15 0.77 -63.51 -74.67
C ILE A 15 0.15 -63.70 -73.29
N MET A 16 0.95 -64.00 -72.25
CA MET A 16 0.45 -64.09 -70.86
C MET A 16 0.16 -62.73 -70.21
N THR A 17 0.73 -61.63 -70.70
CA THR A 17 0.39 -60.26 -70.23
C THR A 17 -0.77 -59.62 -71.00
N ALA A 18 -1.28 -60.26 -72.06
CA ALA A 18 -2.31 -59.69 -72.93
C ALA A 18 -3.71 -60.36 -72.78
N CYS A 19 -3.88 -61.27 -71.83
CA CYS A 19 -5.18 -61.89 -71.49
C CYS A 19 -5.47 -61.87 -69.97
N SER A 20 -5.06 -60.81 -69.28
CA SER A 20 -5.72 -60.34 -68.06
C SER A 20 -6.56 -59.12 -68.43
N ASN A 21 -7.57 -59.36 -69.27
CA ASN A 21 -8.76 -58.51 -69.27
C ASN A 21 -9.78 -59.25 -68.43
N ASP A 22 -9.53 -59.25 -67.12
CA ASP A 22 -10.57 -59.54 -66.14
C ASP A 22 -11.44 -58.28 -66.09
N SER A 23 -12.37 -58.22 -67.04
CA SER A 23 -13.43 -57.25 -67.07
C SER A 23 -14.45 -57.62 -65.98
N SER A 24 -14.07 -57.44 -64.72
CA SER A 24 -14.96 -57.22 -63.58
C SER A 24 -14.15 -56.93 -62.32
N ASP A 25 -13.51 -55.76 -62.22
CA ASP A 25 -13.18 -55.17 -60.89
C ASP A 25 -13.03 -53.64 -60.91
N GLY A 26 -13.72 -52.99 -61.85
CA GLY A 26 -13.83 -51.52 -61.92
C GLY A 26 -14.88 -50.91 -60.98
N VAL A 27 -15.31 -51.65 -59.95
CA VAL A 27 -16.27 -51.17 -58.93
C VAL A 27 -15.69 -51.29 -57.52
N SER A 28 -14.81 -52.26 -57.24
CA SER A 28 -14.26 -52.48 -55.89
C SER A 28 -13.16 -51.49 -55.49
N GLN A 29 -12.29 -51.05 -56.40
CA GLN A 29 -11.18 -50.13 -56.07
C GLN A 29 -11.64 -48.68 -55.94
N GLN A 30 -12.71 -48.31 -56.64
CA GLN A 30 -13.37 -47.02 -56.52
C GLN A 30 -14.26 -46.94 -55.26
N GLU A 31 -14.84 -48.06 -54.81
CA GLU A 31 -15.51 -48.15 -53.51
C GLU A 31 -14.54 -48.14 -52.33
N GLU A 32 -13.35 -48.78 -52.42
CA GLU A 32 -12.31 -48.67 -51.39
C GLU A 32 -11.69 -47.26 -51.29
N ASP A 33 -11.38 -46.62 -52.43
CA ASP A 33 -10.90 -45.22 -52.43
C ASP A 33 -11.98 -44.25 -51.95
N MET A 34 -13.25 -44.48 -52.31
CA MET A 34 -14.36 -43.66 -51.84
C MET A 34 -14.64 -43.88 -50.35
N ALA A 35 -14.53 -45.11 -49.84
CA ALA A 35 -14.63 -45.40 -48.41
C ALA A 35 -13.45 -44.80 -47.62
N SER A 36 -12.24 -44.82 -48.17
CA SER A 36 -11.05 -44.19 -47.61
C SER A 36 -11.17 -42.66 -47.56
N LEU A 37 -11.68 -42.04 -48.64
CA LEU A 37 -11.98 -40.61 -48.69
C LEU A 37 -13.10 -40.20 -47.74
N ILE A 38 -14.17 -41.00 -47.62
CA ILE A 38 -15.26 -40.78 -46.65
C ILE A 38 -14.72 -40.88 -45.22
N ALA A 39 -13.95 -41.92 -44.89
CA ALA A 39 -13.35 -42.08 -43.57
C ALA A 39 -12.35 -40.96 -43.23
N THR A 40 -11.65 -40.43 -44.24
CA THR A 40 -10.76 -39.26 -44.08
C THR A 40 -11.57 -37.98 -43.87
N ASN A 41 -12.69 -37.80 -44.58
CA ASN A 41 -13.58 -36.67 -44.40
C ASN A 41 -14.24 -36.70 -43.02
N ASP A 42 -14.73 -37.86 -42.58
CA ASP A 42 -15.31 -38.04 -41.24
C ASP A 42 -14.28 -37.73 -40.15
N ARG A 43 -13.03 -38.22 -40.29
CA ARG A 43 -11.92 -37.87 -39.37
C ARG A 43 -11.56 -36.39 -39.37
N LEU A 44 -11.56 -35.75 -40.55
CA LEU A 44 -11.30 -34.32 -40.66
C LEU A 44 -12.43 -33.52 -40.02
N THR A 45 -13.67 -33.96 -40.18
CA THR A 45 -14.85 -33.34 -39.57
C THR A 45 -14.82 -33.50 -38.05
N GLU A 46 -14.51 -34.69 -37.54
CA GLU A 46 -14.34 -34.94 -36.10
C GLU A 46 -13.17 -34.13 -35.50
N SER A 47 -12.05 -34.02 -36.22
CA SER A 47 -10.92 -33.20 -35.79
C SER A 47 -11.28 -31.72 -35.79
N LEU A 48 -12.01 -31.23 -36.79
CA LEU A 48 -12.48 -29.86 -36.87
C LEU A 48 -13.48 -29.54 -35.75
N GLU A 49 -14.43 -30.44 -35.46
CA GLU A 49 -15.35 -30.30 -34.33
C GLU A 49 -14.63 -30.25 -32.98
N ARG A 50 -13.60 -31.09 -32.81
CA ARG A 50 -12.75 -31.08 -31.61
C ARG A 50 -11.97 -29.77 -31.47
N GLU A 51 -11.34 -29.30 -32.55
CA GLU A 51 -10.62 -28.01 -32.54
C GLU A 51 -11.57 -26.83 -32.30
N LEU A 52 -12.80 -26.87 -32.81
CA LEU A 52 -13.82 -25.86 -32.54
C LEU A 52 -14.22 -25.84 -31.06
N LYS A 53 -14.41 -27.02 -30.45
CA LYS A 53 -14.69 -27.13 -29.00
C LYS A 53 -13.52 -26.65 -28.14
N GLU A 54 -12.30 -27.00 -28.53
CA GLU A 54 -11.09 -26.56 -27.83
C GLU A 54 -10.90 -25.04 -27.94
N LYS A 55 -11.14 -24.47 -29.12
CA LYS A 55 -11.15 -23.02 -29.33
C LYS A 55 -12.21 -22.32 -28.47
N GLU A 56 -13.41 -22.88 -28.38
CA GLU A 56 -14.47 -22.32 -27.54
C GLU A 56 -14.10 -22.36 -26.06
N ALA A 57 -13.54 -23.48 -25.58
CA ALA A 57 -13.05 -23.60 -24.20
C ALA A 57 -11.93 -22.58 -23.90
N LEU A 58 -10.96 -22.43 -24.80
CA LEU A 58 -9.87 -21.46 -24.67
C LEU A 58 -10.38 -20.01 -24.68
N LEU A 59 -11.42 -19.69 -25.45
CA LEU A 59 -12.02 -18.35 -25.45
C LEU A 59 -12.74 -18.04 -24.13
N ILE A 60 -13.38 -19.05 -23.52
CA ILE A 60 -13.99 -18.92 -22.20
C ILE A 60 -12.91 -18.68 -21.14
N GLU A 61 -11.86 -19.51 -21.12
CA GLU A 61 -10.74 -19.37 -20.18
C GLU A 61 -10.03 -18.02 -20.35
N MET A 62 -9.80 -17.57 -21.59
CA MET A 62 -9.21 -16.26 -21.86
C MET A 62 -10.07 -15.13 -21.27
N LYS A 63 -11.40 -15.23 -21.40
CA LYS A 63 -12.32 -14.24 -20.85
C LYS A 63 -12.32 -14.25 -19.32
N GLU A 64 -12.31 -15.42 -18.70
CA GLU A 64 -12.21 -15.55 -17.23
C GLU A 64 -10.91 -14.94 -16.71
N VAL A 65 -9.78 -15.20 -17.38
CA VAL A 65 -8.47 -14.63 -17.03
C VAL A 65 -8.45 -13.12 -17.24
N GLU A 66 -9.07 -12.60 -18.30
CA GLU A 66 -9.18 -11.15 -18.52
C GLU A 66 -10.01 -10.47 -17.43
N GLU A 67 -11.15 -11.07 -17.04
CA GLU A 67 -12.00 -10.58 -15.96
C GLU A 67 -11.26 -10.61 -14.60
N GLU A 68 -10.55 -11.70 -14.29
CA GLU A 68 -9.71 -11.80 -13.09
C GLU A 68 -8.59 -10.76 -13.10
N ASN A 69 -7.90 -10.58 -14.24
CA ASN A 69 -6.83 -9.60 -14.38
C ASN A 69 -7.35 -8.17 -14.15
N GLN A 70 -8.55 -7.85 -14.66
CA GLN A 70 -9.19 -6.57 -14.45
C GLN A 70 -9.53 -6.35 -12.96
N LEU A 71 -10.13 -7.35 -12.30
CA LEU A 71 -10.42 -7.31 -10.87
C LEU A 71 -9.15 -7.08 -10.05
N LEU A 72 -8.07 -7.81 -10.36
CA LEU A 72 -6.79 -7.67 -9.67
C LEU A 72 -6.19 -6.28 -9.88
N LYS A 73 -6.27 -5.71 -11.08
CA LYS A 73 -5.83 -4.33 -11.35
C LYS A 73 -6.60 -3.33 -10.51
N ASP A 74 -7.91 -3.45 -10.44
CA ASP A 74 -8.76 -2.55 -9.65
C ASP A 74 -8.43 -2.66 -8.15
N ASN A 75 -8.20 -3.87 -7.65
CA ASN A 75 -7.75 -4.11 -6.28
C ASN A 75 -6.39 -3.48 -6.01
N ILE A 76 -5.41 -3.66 -6.91
CA ILE A 76 -4.07 -3.06 -6.78
C ILE A 76 -4.16 -1.53 -6.77
N LEU A 77 -4.97 -0.94 -7.64
CA LEU A 77 -5.19 0.51 -7.66
C LEU A 77 -5.80 1.01 -6.35
N THR A 78 -6.79 0.30 -5.83
CA THR A 78 -7.42 0.61 -4.55
C THR A 78 -6.42 0.56 -3.40
N TYR A 79 -5.60 -0.50 -3.31
CA TYR A 79 -4.58 -0.61 -2.26
C TYR A 79 -3.50 0.48 -2.36
N LYS A 80 -3.08 0.83 -3.58
CA LYS A 80 -2.14 1.94 -3.78
C LYS A 80 -2.73 3.27 -3.31
N GLN A 81 -3.99 3.52 -3.61
CA GLN A 81 -4.66 4.74 -3.18
C GLN A 81 -4.74 4.81 -1.65
N GLN A 82 -5.14 3.72 -0.99
CA GLN A 82 -5.17 3.64 0.47
C GLN A 82 -3.79 3.84 1.09
N ALA A 83 -2.74 3.29 0.49
CA ALA A 83 -1.37 3.47 0.97
C ALA A 83 -0.92 4.95 0.86
N ILE A 84 -1.24 5.61 -0.25
CA ILE A 84 -0.93 7.04 -0.46
C ILE A 84 -1.69 7.90 0.56
N GLU A 85 -2.98 7.63 0.78
CA GLU A 85 -3.79 8.37 1.75
C GLU A 85 -3.27 8.21 3.18
N LEU A 86 -2.85 6.98 3.54
CA LEU A 86 -2.25 6.70 4.84
C LEU A 86 -0.92 7.43 5.02
N GLU A 87 -0.06 7.42 4.00
CA GLU A 87 1.22 8.12 4.02
C GLU A 87 1.02 9.64 4.16
N ALA A 88 0.13 10.23 3.37
CA ALA A 88 -0.20 11.66 3.46
C ALA A 88 -0.78 12.03 4.84
N SER A 89 -1.66 11.19 5.40
CA SER A 89 -2.20 11.38 6.74
C SER A 89 -1.10 11.36 7.79
N PHE A 90 -0.18 10.39 7.72
CA PHE A 90 0.94 10.27 8.64
C PHE A 90 1.91 11.46 8.54
N GLU A 91 2.25 11.90 7.32
CA GLU A 91 3.10 13.07 7.11
C GLU A 91 2.48 14.34 7.68
N SER A 92 1.17 14.53 7.47
CA SER A 92 0.42 15.66 8.02
C SER A 92 0.43 15.66 9.56
N GLU A 93 0.19 14.50 10.17
CA GLU A 93 0.22 14.35 11.63
C GLU A 93 1.62 14.64 12.20
N MET A 94 2.68 14.12 11.56
CA MET A 94 4.07 14.38 11.97
C MET A 94 4.45 15.86 11.83
N ALA A 95 4.03 16.51 10.74
CA ALA A 95 4.26 17.93 10.54
C ALA A 95 3.54 18.78 11.62
N GLN A 96 2.31 18.39 11.98
CA GLN A 96 1.55 19.03 13.04
C GLN A 96 2.22 18.84 14.40
N LYS A 97 2.60 17.61 14.77
CA LYS A 97 3.34 17.34 16.01
C LYS A 97 4.62 18.17 16.09
N ALA A 98 5.40 18.22 15.02
CA ALA A 98 6.62 19.05 14.98
C ALA A 98 6.35 20.56 15.08
N ARG A 99 5.19 21.05 14.63
CA ARG A 99 4.75 22.45 14.83
C ARG A 99 4.40 22.68 16.31
N LEU A 100 3.65 21.77 16.92
CA LEU A 100 3.20 21.85 18.31
C LEU A 100 4.39 21.73 19.29
N ASP A 101 5.34 20.84 19.03
CA ASP A 101 6.58 20.74 19.80
C ASP A 101 7.37 22.05 19.80
N ARG A 102 7.53 22.67 18.62
CA ARG A 102 8.19 23.97 18.51
C ARG A 102 7.45 25.06 19.28
N GLN A 103 6.12 24.99 19.30
CA GLN A 103 5.31 25.93 20.07
C GLN A 103 5.49 25.72 21.57
N THR A 104 5.47 24.47 22.05
CA THR A 104 5.72 24.18 23.47
C THR A 104 7.12 24.59 23.91
N LEU A 105 8.14 24.33 23.09
CA LEU A 105 9.49 24.82 23.35
C LEU A 105 9.57 26.34 23.38
N SER A 106 8.82 27.03 22.52
CA SER A 106 8.73 28.50 22.53
C SER A 106 8.06 29.01 23.82
N PHE A 107 7.04 28.31 24.32
CA PHE A 107 6.40 28.62 25.59
C PHE A 107 7.35 28.42 26.79
N LEU A 108 8.06 27.28 26.84
CA LEU A 108 9.09 27.02 27.85
C LEU A 108 10.20 28.08 27.82
N LYS A 109 10.64 28.46 26.62
CA LYS A 109 11.64 29.52 26.42
C LYS A 109 11.13 30.87 26.91
N ALA A 110 9.88 31.24 26.57
CA ALA A 110 9.29 32.49 27.01
C ALA A 110 9.16 32.56 28.55
N MET A 111 8.83 31.45 29.21
CA MET A 111 8.87 31.39 30.68
C MET A 111 10.29 31.58 31.24
N HIS A 112 11.29 30.94 30.63
CA HIS A 112 12.68 31.06 31.06
C HIS A 112 13.25 32.47 30.88
N GLU A 113 12.90 33.13 29.78
CA GLU A 113 13.37 34.48 29.42
C GLU A 113 12.50 35.60 30.04
N GLU A 114 11.46 35.24 30.79
CA GLU A 114 10.49 36.18 31.37
C GLU A 114 9.80 37.07 30.30
N ASP A 115 9.61 36.54 29.08
CA ASP A 115 8.95 37.24 27.98
C ASP A 115 7.43 37.16 28.12
N HIS A 116 6.87 38.07 28.91
CA HIS A 116 5.43 38.14 29.16
C HIS A 116 4.60 38.35 27.90
N LEU A 117 5.10 39.10 26.90
CA LEU A 117 4.36 39.35 25.66
C LEU A 117 4.25 38.08 24.83
N ALA A 118 5.35 37.31 24.73
CA ALA A 118 5.30 36.01 24.08
C ALA A 118 4.34 35.06 24.81
N LEU A 119 4.36 35.04 26.15
CA LEU A 119 3.45 34.21 26.93
C LEU A 119 1.97 34.56 26.67
N GLU A 120 1.61 35.85 26.66
CA GLU A 120 0.24 36.31 26.33
C GLU A 120 -0.24 35.81 24.96
N THR A 121 0.67 35.65 23.99
CA THR A 121 0.32 35.13 22.65
C THR A 121 0.29 33.60 22.55
N LEU A 122 0.94 32.90 23.47
CA LEU A 122 1.10 31.45 23.45
C LEU A 122 0.10 30.73 24.35
N THR A 123 -0.51 31.42 25.31
CA THR A 123 -1.53 30.90 26.22
C THR A 123 -2.95 31.26 25.77
N GLN A 124 -3.94 30.48 26.20
CA GLN A 124 -5.35 30.81 26.01
C GLN A 124 -5.80 31.99 26.89
N ASP A 125 -6.95 32.59 26.54
CA ASP A 125 -7.48 33.81 27.17
C ASP A 125 -7.77 33.68 28.67
N HIS A 126 -7.95 32.46 29.18
CA HIS A 126 -8.19 32.20 30.62
C HIS A 126 -6.90 32.19 31.46
N PHE A 127 -5.74 32.45 30.86
CA PHE A 127 -4.49 32.67 31.57
C PHE A 127 -4.32 34.14 31.98
N GLU A 128 -4.03 34.35 33.26
CA GLU A 128 -3.58 35.61 33.81
C GLU A 128 -2.09 35.53 34.15
N ILE A 129 -1.31 36.50 33.67
CA ILE A 129 0.14 36.56 33.86
C ILE A 129 0.48 37.62 34.92
N ASP A 130 0.87 37.20 36.12
CA ASP A 130 1.40 38.09 37.16
C ASP A 130 2.89 38.36 36.88
N ARG A 131 3.16 39.50 36.25
CA ARG A 131 4.50 39.92 35.84
C ARG A 131 5.43 40.26 37.02
N GLU A 132 4.89 40.64 38.17
CA GLU A 132 5.71 40.96 39.33
C GLU A 132 6.20 39.70 40.04
N LYS A 133 5.40 38.64 39.98
CA LYS A 133 5.70 37.37 40.65
C LYS A 133 6.22 36.28 39.73
N ASN A 134 6.21 36.49 38.41
CA ASN A 134 6.53 35.47 37.40
C ASN A 134 5.67 34.21 37.58
N ILE A 135 4.35 34.41 37.67
CA ILE A 135 3.37 33.35 37.88
C ILE A 135 2.30 33.41 36.78
N LEU A 136 1.99 32.25 36.21
CA LEU A 136 0.80 32.01 35.40
C LEU A 136 -0.33 31.57 36.33
N THR A 137 -1.51 32.16 36.20
CA THR A 137 -2.73 31.74 36.90
C THR A 137 -3.78 31.39 35.87
N PHE A 138 -4.48 30.26 36.01
CA PHE A 138 -5.49 29.84 35.04
C PHE A 138 -6.58 29.01 35.71
N GLU A 139 -7.78 29.02 35.12
CA GLU A 139 -8.93 28.24 35.58
C GLU A 139 -9.01 26.92 34.79
N GLU A 140 -9.03 25.78 35.50
CA GLU A 140 -9.32 24.48 34.89
C GLU A 140 -10.84 24.23 34.75
N SER A 141 -11.20 23.19 34.00
CA SER A 141 -12.57 22.81 33.60
C SER A 141 -13.60 22.64 34.73
N GLU A 142 -13.18 22.66 36.00
CA GLU A 142 -14.03 22.53 37.19
C GLU A 142 -14.08 23.82 38.05
N GLY A 143 -13.57 24.94 37.52
CA GLY A 143 -13.48 26.20 38.23
C GLY A 143 -12.37 26.25 39.28
N LEU A 144 -11.42 25.30 39.21
CA LEU A 144 -10.24 25.29 40.06
C LEU A 144 -9.20 26.25 39.48
N THR A 145 -8.88 27.30 40.22
CA THR A 145 -7.76 28.18 39.88
C THR A 145 -6.45 27.50 40.24
N GLN A 146 -5.60 27.27 39.24
CA GLN A 146 -4.24 26.81 39.42
C GLN A 146 -3.25 27.95 39.19
N SER A 147 -2.06 27.80 39.76
CA SER A 147 -0.95 28.72 39.51
C SER A 147 0.32 27.94 39.23
N PHE A 148 1.11 28.45 38.29
CA PHE A 148 2.34 27.84 37.83
C PHE A 148 3.44 28.89 37.78
N HIS A 149 4.55 28.64 38.46
CA HIS A 149 5.69 29.57 38.50
C HIS A 149 6.53 29.40 37.24
N PHE A 150 7.07 30.50 36.72
CA PHE A 150 7.92 30.44 35.53
C PHE A 150 9.11 29.51 35.76
N LEU A 151 9.38 28.65 34.77
CA LEU A 151 10.50 27.73 34.82
C LEU A 151 11.81 28.46 34.54
N GLN A 152 12.51 28.84 35.60
CA GLN A 152 13.86 29.36 35.50
C GLN A 152 14.87 28.20 35.38
N MET A 153 15.12 27.75 34.16
CA MET A 153 16.12 26.72 33.88
C MET A 153 17.53 27.23 34.17
N HIS A 154 18.27 26.57 35.06
CA HIS A 154 19.73 26.73 35.14
C HIS A 154 20.45 26.14 33.91
N PRO A 155 21.66 26.65 33.57
CA PRO A 155 22.46 26.13 32.45
C PRO A 155 22.82 24.64 32.56
N THR A 156 22.72 24.06 33.75
CA THR A 156 23.03 22.64 34.04
C THR A 156 21.83 21.71 33.90
N TYR A 157 20.64 22.24 33.56
CA TYR A 157 19.49 21.38 33.30
C TYR A 157 19.57 20.75 31.91
N MET A 158 19.39 19.43 31.87
CA MET A 158 19.00 18.71 30.67
C MET A 158 17.47 18.60 30.64
N VAL A 159 16.86 19.00 29.53
CA VAL A 159 15.42 18.89 29.30
C VAL A 159 15.17 17.77 28.30
N GLN A 160 14.33 16.81 28.66
CA GLN A 160 14.01 15.67 27.82
C GLN A 160 12.49 15.55 27.66
N GLN A 161 12.03 15.40 26.43
CA GLN A 161 10.64 15.04 26.16
C GLN A 161 10.43 13.56 26.48
N ARG A 162 9.50 13.27 27.38
CA ARG A 162 9.16 11.90 27.83
C ARG A 162 8.01 11.32 27.02
N LEU A 163 6.95 12.10 26.85
CA LEU A 163 5.71 11.69 26.19
C LEU A 163 5.17 12.86 25.36
N ALA A 164 4.63 12.56 24.19
CA ALA A 164 3.87 13.49 23.38
C ALA A 164 2.71 12.75 22.72
N THR A 165 1.51 13.26 22.92
CA THR A 165 0.27 12.65 22.47
C THR A 165 -0.60 13.72 21.83
N LEU A 166 -1.10 13.43 20.62
CA LEU A 166 -2.05 14.27 19.90
C LEU A 166 -3.38 13.51 19.81
N GLU A 167 -4.40 14.01 20.48
CA GLU A 167 -5.74 13.41 20.58
C GLU A 167 -6.78 14.49 20.30
N GLU A 168 -7.67 14.28 19.32
CA GLU A 168 -8.87 15.10 19.02
C GLU A 168 -8.85 16.57 19.52
N GLY A 169 -7.98 17.40 18.93
CA GLY A 169 -7.91 18.84 19.23
C GLY A 169 -7.13 19.23 20.50
N GLU A 170 -6.54 18.25 21.19
CA GLU A 170 -5.64 18.41 22.32
C GLU A 170 -4.26 17.79 22.03
N TYR A 171 -3.21 18.51 22.39
CA TYR A 171 -1.83 18.04 22.34
C TYR A 171 -1.24 18.10 23.73
N THR A 172 -0.91 16.94 24.28
CA THR A 172 -0.29 16.80 25.60
C THR A 172 1.16 16.39 25.44
N VAL A 173 2.07 17.13 26.08
CA VAL A 173 3.50 16.81 26.09
C VAL A 173 4.06 16.90 27.51
N GLU A 174 4.88 15.91 27.88
CA GLU A 174 5.56 15.84 29.16
C GLU A 174 7.07 16.03 28.98
N TYR A 175 7.64 16.93 29.76
CA TYR A 175 9.07 17.20 29.83
C TYR A 175 9.63 16.82 31.19
N GLU A 176 10.73 16.09 31.18
CA GLU A 176 11.54 15.76 32.35
C GLU A 176 12.74 16.71 32.41
N PHE A 177 12.98 17.28 33.58
CA PHE A 177 14.07 18.21 33.85
C PHE A 177 15.07 17.54 34.78
N TYR A 178 16.29 17.39 34.31
CA TYR A 178 17.36 16.75 35.05
C TYR A 178 18.44 17.76 35.40
N LEU A 179 18.82 17.80 36.67
CA LEU A 179 20.00 18.56 37.09
C LEU A 179 21.22 17.68 36.87
N THR A 180 22.18 18.19 36.10
CA THR A 180 23.46 17.50 35.88
C THR A 180 24.52 18.13 36.80
N ASP A 181 25.15 17.29 37.63
CA ASP A 181 26.34 17.62 38.41
C ASP A 181 27.51 16.71 37.97
N GLU A 182 28.73 16.93 38.48
CA GLU A 182 29.93 16.16 38.08
C GLU A 182 29.75 14.65 38.29
N ASP A 183 28.98 14.25 39.31
CA ASP A 183 28.82 12.86 39.73
C ASP A 183 27.35 12.35 39.69
N SER A 184 26.36 13.18 39.37
CA SER A 184 24.94 12.77 39.39
C SER A 184 24.09 13.36 38.26
N PHE A 185 23.01 12.65 37.98
CA PHE A 185 21.97 13.04 37.03
C PHE A 185 20.62 12.81 37.68
N ASP A 186 20.08 13.87 38.29
CA ASP A 186 18.92 13.77 39.16
C ASP A 186 17.68 14.40 38.52
N LEU A 187 16.61 13.61 38.38
CA LEU A 187 15.31 14.12 37.95
C LEU A 187 14.80 15.10 39.00
N THR A 188 14.66 16.36 38.61
CA THR A 188 14.21 17.44 39.50
C THR A 188 12.70 17.62 39.42
N SER A 189 12.15 17.61 38.22
CA SER A 189 10.72 17.82 38.01
C SER A 189 10.27 17.27 36.66
N THR A 190 8.99 16.90 36.60
CA THR A 190 8.29 16.62 35.35
C THR A 190 7.20 17.67 35.16
N VAL A 191 7.09 18.22 33.95
CA VAL A 191 6.09 19.23 33.60
C VAL A 191 5.27 18.71 32.44
N GLU A 192 3.96 18.66 32.63
CA GLU A 192 2.99 18.40 31.57
C GLU A 192 2.46 19.73 31.05
N ILE A 193 2.43 19.86 29.73
CA ILE A 193 1.89 21.02 29.03
C ILE A 193 0.84 20.51 28.06
N LYS A 194 -0.34 21.13 28.12
CA LYS A 194 -1.45 20.87 27.20
C LYS A 194 -1.65 22.06 26.31
N LEU A 195 -1.73 21.80 25.00
CA LEU A 195 -2.18 22.76 24.01
C LEU A 195 -3.55 22.31 23.55
N ALA A 196 -4.48 23.23 23.47
CA ALA A 196 -5.78 22.99 22.85
C ALA A 196 -5.92 23.89 21.62
N GLN A 197 -6.62 23.38 20.62
CA GLN A 197 -6.96 24.16 19.45
C GLN A 197 -7.98 25.25 19.84
N SER A 198 -7.55 26.51 19.81
CA SER A 198 -8.44 27.67 19.70
C SER A 198 -8.88 27.83 18.24
N ASP A 199 -9.86 28.70 17.96
CA ASP A 199 -10.46 29.00 16.65
C ASP A 199 -9.73 28.48 15.39
N GLU A 200 -10.47 27.80 14.51
CA GLU A 200 -10.21 27.19 13.18
C GLU A 200 -8.80 26.60 12.83
N ASP A 201 -7.67 27.13 13.29
CA ASP A 201 -6.32 26.52 13.15
C ASP A 201 -5.26 27.10 14.13
N THR A 202 -5.70 27.67 15.25
CA THR A 202 -4.79 28.24 16.25
C THR A 202 -4.64 27.27 17.42
N TRP A 203 -3.40 27.03 17.85
CA TRP A 203 -3.13 26.22 19.03
C TRP A 203 -2.61 27.14 20.11
N ALA A 204 -3.03 26.93 21.34
CA ALA A 204 -2.57 27.72 22.49
C ALA A 204 -2.48 26.83 23.72
N VAL A 205 -1.58 27.17 24.64
CA VAL A 205 -1.42 26.48 25.91
C VAL A 205 -2.70 26.65 26.72
N SER A 206 -3.33 25.53 27.05
CA SER A 206 -4.57 25.46 27.82
C SER A 206 -4.35 25.05 29.28
N SER A 207 -3.26 24.32 29.55
CA SER A 207 -2.87 23.92 30.91
C SER A 207 -1.37 23.66 31.01
N VAL A 208 -0.79 23.91 32.18
CA VAL A 208 0.58 23.58 32.53
C VAL A 208 0.65 23.16 33.99
N ARG A 209 1.24 22.00 34.28
CA ARG A 209 1.31 21.48 35.65
C ARG A 209 2.55 20.64 35.91
N TYR A 210 2.97 20.60 37.17
CA TYR A 210 3.95 19.63 37.63
C TYR A 210 3.30 18.25 37.75
N THR A 211 3.97 17.23 37.23
CA THR A 211 3.58 15.82 37.38
C THR A 211 4.64 15.06 38.19
N ARG A 212 4.26 13.91 38.74
CA ARG A 212 5.11 13.04 39.56
C ARG A 212 5.45 11.75 38.83
#